data_AF-A0A8J3X4P6-F1
#
_entry.id   AF-A0A8J3X4P6-F1
#
_cell.length_a   1.000
_cell.length_b   1.000
_cell.length_c   1.000
_cell.angle_alpha   90.00
_cell.angle_beta   90.00
_cell.angle_gamma   90.00
#
_symmetry.space_group_name_H-M   'P 1'
#
loop_
_entity.id
_entity.type
_entity.pdbx_description
1 polymer ?
#
loop_
_entity_poly.entity_id
_entity_poly.type
_entity_poly.pdbx_seq_one_letter_code
_entity_poly.pdbx_strand_id
1 'polypeptide(L)'
;MLGMRAHARSRAVSVLAAVLVAFAVAGPTSAAAPDTLLPRARAIVREHPGMWAQAVVARGEHTVVVGRSARQAAEIAAVADRAGHTVAKVWGPVDAVVLVPATEAQAAELAAPAHVEGFAAFAGVGRVIVDPSGFGRLSRTGRQVVLTHELTHVATGAVLTGDMPAWLVEGFADYVGYLDAGLPVRAVAAELAEEVRAGTPPRELPGRAEFQSGSVRLAQAYEEAWLVCRYIAERFGEPKLVGLYRAALRSGVTAALRDTLGMTLPGLTEAWRDYVVRQLGPVAAS
;
A
#
# COMPACT_ATOMS: atom_id res chain seq x y z
N MET A 1 47.64 -61.41 -3.72
CA MET A 1 46.90 -61.06 -2.48
C MET A 1 46.67 -59.55 -2.48
N LEU A 2 45.45 -59.13 -2.82
CA LEU A 2 44.96 -57.74 -2.80
C LEU A 2 44.54 -57.37 -1.36
N GLY A 3 44.90 -56.17 -0.90
CA GLY A 3 44.35 -55.55 0.31
C GLY A 3 43.52 -54.32 -0.04
N MET A 4 42.18 -54.45 -0.03
CA MET A 4 41.21 -53.38 -0.22
C MET A 4 40.90 -52.70 1.12
N ARG A 5 41.03 -51.37 1.17
CA ARG A 5 40.55 -50.52 2.27
C ARG A 5 39.03 -50.38 2.17
N ALA A 6 38.30 -50.74 3.23
CA ALA A 6 36.86 -50.52 3.34
C ALA A 6 36.58 -49.15 3.98
N HIS A 7 35.90 -48.27 3.24
CA HIS A 7 35.27 -47.06 3.78
C HIS A 7 33.91 -47.41 4.39
N ALA A 8 33.75 -47.13 5.69
CA ALA A 8 32.46 -47.19 6.37
C ALA A 8 31.61 -45.96 5.96
N ARG A 9 30.53 -46.20 5.20
CA ARG A 9 29.48 -45.20 4.94
C ARG A 9 28.52 -45.17 6.12
N SER A 10 28.55 -44.09 6.90
CA SER A 10 27.51 -43.79 7.89
C SER A 10 26.20 -43.44 7.17
N ARG A 11 25.14 -44.22 7.41
CA ARG A 11 23.78 -43.93 6.96
C ARG A 11 23.19 -42.88 7.91
N ALA A 12 23.12 -41.64 7.48
CA ALA A 12 22.32 -40.61 8.15
C ALA A 12 20.84 -40.91 7.93
N VAL A 13 20.11 -41.20 9.01
CA VAL A 13 18.66 -41.28 9.04
C VAL A 13 18.13 -39.86 9.06
N SER A 14 17.51 -39.40 7.97
CA SER A 14 16.81 -38.12 7.90
C SER A 14 15.45 -38.25 8.59
N VAL A 15 15.32 -37.72 9.81
CA VAL A 15 14.04 -37.55 10.49
C VAL A 15 13.39 -36.27 9.97
N LEU A 16 12.36 -36.41 9.14
CA LEU A 16 11.53 -35.30 8.68
C LEU A 16 10.61 -34.88 9.84
N ALA A 17 10.99 -33.83 10.59
CA ALA A 17 10.15 -33.25 11.62
C ALA A 17 9.03 -32.42 10.97
N ALA A 18 7.78 -32.91 11.03
CA ALA A 18 6.61 -32.12 10.68
C ALA A 18 6.37 -31.05 11.77
N VAL A 19 6.58 -29.78 11.43
CA VAL A 19 6.24 -28.65 12.32
C VAL A 19 4.74 -28.39 12.22
N LEU A 20 3.99 -28.78 13.25
CA LEU A 20 2.60 -28.40 13.45
C LEU A 20 2.54 -26.97 14.01
N VAL A 21 2.17 -26.00 13.18
CA VAL A 21 1.87 -24.63 13.63
C VAL A 21 0.44 -24.59 14.16
N ALA A 22 0.30 -24.46 15.48
CA ALA A 22 -0.99 -24.29 16.14
C ALA A 22 -1.44 -22.83 16.05
N PHE A 23 -2.59 -22.57 15.41
CA PHE A 23 -3.18 -21.23 15.32
C PHE A 23 -4.12 -21.01 16.51
N ALA A 24 -3.71 -20.18 17.47
CA ALA A 24 -4.63 -19.68 18.49
C ALA A 24 -5.52 -18.59 17.88
N VAL A 25 -6.82 -18.87 17.75
CA VAL A 25 -7.82 -17.89 17.33
C VAL A 25 -8.31 -17.17 18.59
N ALA A 26 -8.05 -15.87 18.70
CA ALA A 26 -8.62 -15.04 19.76
C ALA A 26 -9.15 -13.73 19.16
N GLY A 27 -10.47 -13.51 19.26
CA GLY A 27 -11.14 -12.27 18.83
C GLY A 27 -12.68 -12.40 18.85
N PRO A 28 -13.43 -11.31 19.10
CA PRO A 28 -14.88 -11.33 19.32
C PRO A 28 -15.65 -11.55 18.01
N THR A 29 -16.90 -12.02 18.14
CA THR A 29 -17.82 -12.33 17.04
C THR A 29 -18.28 -11.07 16.29
N SER A 30 -17.49 -10.63 15.33
CA SER A 30 -17.94 -9.92 14.13
C SER A 30 -17.71 -10.86 12.93
N ALA A 31 -18.46 -10.68 11.83
CA ALA A 31 -18.38 -11.54 10.65
C ALA A 31 -16.92 -11.84 10.29
N ALA A 32 -16.53 -13.11 10.38
CA ALA A 32 -15.14 -13.50 10.20
C ALA A 32 -14.72 -13.23 8.76
N ALA A 33 -13.47 -12.77 8.58
CA ALA A 33 -12.78 -12.71 7.29
C ALA A 33 -13.16 -13.91 6.40
N PRO A 34 -13.41 -13.70 5.09
CA PRO A 34 -13.86 -14.76 4.22
C PRO A 34 -12.96 -15.99 4.36
N ASP A 35 -13.55 -17.19 4.42
CA ASP A 35 -12.84 -18.45 4.67
C ASP A 35 -11.69 -18.70 3.70
N THR A 36 -11.66 -18.00 2.56
CA THR A 36 -10.62 -18.02 1.53
C THR A 36 -9.31 -17.34 1.93
N LEU A 37 -9.30 -16.42 2.90
CA LEU A 37 -8.08 -15.70 3.31
C LEU A 37 -7.15 -16.51 4.20
N LEU A 38 -7.67 -17.42 5.02
CA LEU A 38 -6.82 -18.25 5.90
C LEU A 38 -5.97 -19.26 5.11
N PRO A 39 -6.50 -19.96 4.09
CA PRO A 39 -5.66 -20.75 3.19
C PRO A 39 -4.52 -19.93 2.58
N ARG A 40 -4.78 -18.68 2.15
CA ARG A 40 -3.75 -17.77 1.60
C ARG A 40 -2.70 -17.39 2.65
N ALA A 41 -3.13 -16.96 3.83
CA ALA A 41 -2.22 -16.65 4.94
C ALA A 41 -1.35 -17.85 5.31
N ARG A 42 -1.95 -19.06 5.35
CA ARG A 42 -1.21 -20.31 5.59
C ARG A 42 -0.23 -20.65 4.47
N ALA A 43 -0.56 -20.35 3.21
CA ALA A 43 0.35 -20.56 2.09
C ALA A 43 1.58 -19.66 2.21
N ILE A 44 1.39 -18.37 2.46
CA ILE A 44 2.48 -17.40 2.68
C ILE A 44 3.35 -17.80 3.88
N VAL A 45 2.73 -18.22 4.99
CA VAL A 45 3.47 -18.71 6.16
C VAL A 45 4.37 -19.90 5.82
N ARG A 46 3.95 -20.77 4.89
CA ARG A 46 4.74 -21.92 4.44
C ARG A 46 5.86 -21.55 3.45
N GLU A 47 5.75 -20.42 2.75
CA GLU A 47 6.82 -19.93 1.87
C GLU A 47 8.06 -19.52 2.69
N HIS A 48 7.87 -18.95 3.89
CA HIS A 48 8.95 -18.50 4.77
C HIS A 48 8.85 -19.09 6.19
N PRO A 49 9.00 -20.41 6.39
CA PRO A 49 8.69 -21.07 7.66
C PRO A 49 9.54 -20.58 8.85
N GLY A 50 10.80 -20.20 8.61
CA GLY A 50 11.67 -19.63 9.64
C GLY A 50 11.20 -18.26 10.15
N MET A 51 10.62 -17.44 9.28
CA MET A 51 10.06 -16.12 9.63
C MET A 51 8.82 -16.26 10.53
N TRP A 52 8.03 -17.31 10.29
CA TRP A 52 6.67 -17.44 10.85
C TRP A 52 6.51 -18.54 11.91
N ALA A 53 7.61 -19.10 12.43
CA ALA A 53 7.59 -20.22 13.38
C ALA A 53 6.76 -19.98 14.67
N GLN A 54 6.51 -18.72 15.04
CA GLN A 54 5.65 -18.33 16.18
C GLN A 54 4.65 -17.25 15.77
N ALA A 55 4.20 -17.31 14.51
CA ALA A 55 3.22 -16.36 14.02
C ALA A 55 1.88 -16.55 14.73
N VAL A 56 1.24 -15.44 15.06
CA VAL A 56 -0.16 -15.39 15.48
C VAL A 56 -1.01 -14.92 14.30
N VAL A 57 -2.29 -15.30 14.32
CA VAL A 57 -3.25 -14.85 13.33
C VAL A 57 -4.41 -14.15 14.01
N ALA A 58 -4.68 -12.91 13.60
CA ALA A 58 -5.92 -12.21 13.93
C ALA A 58 -6.79 -12.12 12.68
N ARG A 59 -8.11 -12.24 12.87
CA ARG A 59 -9.09 -12.04 11.79
C ARG A 59 -9.79 -10.71 12.01
N GLY A 60 -9.87 -9.91 10.96
CA GLY A 60 -10.83 -8.83 10.81
C GLY A 60 -12.06 -9.29 10.02
N GLU A 61 -12.84 -8.33 9.55
CA GLU A 61 -14.01 -8.54 8.69
C GLU A 61 -13.62 -8.88 7.25
N HIS A 62 -12.60 -8.20 6.74
CA HIS A 62 -12.09 -8.38 5.36
C HIS A 62 -10.60 -8.69 5.30
N THR A 63 -9.96 -8.81 6.45
CA THR A 63 -8.50 -8.98 6.52
C THR A 63 -8.09 -10.12 7.44
N VAL A 64 -6.99 -10.78 7.11
CA VAL A 64 -6.31 -11.71 7.99
C VAL A 64 -4.92 -11.18 8.27
N VAL A 65 -4.61 -10.92 9.54
CA VAL A 65 -3.31 -10.41 9.96
C VAL A 65 -2.46 -11.55 10.46
N VAL A 66 -1.29 -11.74 9.86
CA VAL A 66 -0.23 -12.63 10.35
C VAL A 66 0.82 -11.77 11.03
N GLY A 67 0.98 -11.94 12.35
CA GLY A 67 1.89 -11.11 13.14
C GLY A 67 2.64 -11.91 14.19
N ARG A 68 3.34 -11.21 15.10
CA ARG A 68 4.19 -11.83 16.13
C ARG A 68 3.60 -11.80 17.54
N SER A 69 2.65 -10.90 17.81
CA SER A 69 1.93 -10.86 19.08
C SER A 69 0.43 -10.72 18.85
N ALA A 70 -0.38 -11.42 19.66
CA ALA A 70 -1.83 -11.43 19.51
C ALA A 70 -2.42 -10.01 19.62
N ARG A 71 -1.86 -9.21 20.54
CA ARG A 71 -2.25 -7.81 20.73
C ARG A 71 -1.98 -6.96 19.48
N GLN A 72 -0.76 -6.98 18.94
CA GLN A 72 -0.42 -6.20 17.75
C GLN A 72 -1.22 -6.64 16.54
N ALA A 73 -1.40 -7.95 16.35
CA ALA A 73 -2.19 -8.49 15.25
C ALA A 73 -3.66 -8.02 15.32
N ALA A 74 -4.26 -8.03 16.51
CA ALA A 74 -5.62 -7.53 16.72
C ALA A 74 -5.73 -6.01 16.51
N GLU A 75 -4.75 -5.23 17.00
CA GLU A 75 -4.70 -3.77 16.79
C GLU A 75 -4.61 -3.43 15.29
N ILE A 76 -3.75 -4.13 14.54
CA ILE A 76 -3.60 -3.94 13.09
C ILE A 76 -4.86 -4.40 12.34
N ALA A 77 -5.47 -5.52 12.73
CA ALA A 77 -6.72 -5.99 12.11
C ALA A 77 -7.83 -4.92 12.22
N ALA A 78 -7.98 -4.30 13.39
CA ALA A 78 -8.97 -3.24 13.58
C ALA A 78 -8.68 -1.99 12.74
N VAL A 79 -7.42 -1.65 12.47
CA VAL A 79 -7.08 -0.53 11.57
C VAL A 79 -7.34 -0.93 10.12
N ALA A 80 -6.95 -2.15 9.74
CA ALA A 80 -7.13 -2.68 8.39
C ALA A 80 -8.61 -2.81 8.01
N ASP A 81 -9.50 -3.17 8.95
CA ASP A 81 -10.94 -3.23 8.69
C ASP A 81 -11.53 -1.84 8.42
N ARG A 82 -11.19 -0.84 9.24
CA ARG A 82 -11.61 0.55 8.97
C ARG A 82 -11.07 1.05 7.63
N ALA A 83 -9.82 0.71 7.32
CA ALA A 83 -9.21 1.06 6.04
C ALA A 83 -9.95 0.39 4.87
N GLY A 84 -10.27 -0.90 4.99
CA GLY A 84 -11.07 -1.65 4.02
C GLY A 84 -12.46 -1.05 3.82
N HIS A 85 -13.12 -0.59 4.88
CA HIS A 85 -14.39 0.13 4.77
C HIS A 85 -14.25 1.44 4.00
N THR A 86 -13.19 2.23 4.21
CA THR A 86 -12.93 3.45 3.42
C THR A 86 -12.69 3.11 1.95
N VAL A 87 -11.88 2.09 1.65
CA VAL A 87 -11.68 1.61 0.27
C VAL A 87 -12.99 1.15 -0.37
N ALA A 88 -13.84 0.46 0.39
CA ALA A 88 -15.13 -0.06 -0.09
C ALA A 88 -16.12 1.04 -0.50
N LYS A 89 -16.06 2.23 0.12
CA LYS A 89 -16.89 3.38 -0.26
C LYS A 89 -16.56 3.88 -1.68
N VAL A 90 -15.29 3.80 -2.10
CA VAL A 90 -14.80 4.40 -3.35
C VAL A 90 -14.69 3.38 -4.48
N TRP A 91 -14.04 2.23 -4.20
CA TRP A 91 -13.69 1.24 -5.23
C TRP A 91 -14.58 0.00 -5.18
N GLY A 92 -14.83 -0.49 -3.96
CA GLY A 92 -15.49 -1.77 -3.68
C GLY A 92 -14.73 -2.56 -2.60
N PRO A 93 -15.33 -3.63 -2.07
CA PRO A 93 -14.73 -4.40 -0.98
C PRO A 93 -13.39 -5.00 -1.39
N VAL A 94 -12.47 -5.12 -0.43
CA VAL A 94 -11.13 -5.65 -0.64
C VAL A 94 -10.79 -6.66 0.45
N ASP A 95 -10.41 -7.85 0.02
CA ASP A 95 -9.93 -8.91 0.91
C ASP A 95 -8.41 -9.00 0.82
N ALA A 96 -7.72 -8.93 1.98
CA ALA A 96 -6.25 -8.92 2.00
C ALA A 96 -5.66 -9.72 3.18
N VAL A 97 -4.49 -10.30 2.95
CA VAL A 97 -3.62 -10.78 4.04
C VAL A 97 -2.68 -9.64 4.44
N VAL A 98 -2.65 -9.27 5.70
CA VAL A 98 -1.69 -8.29 6.23
C VAL A 98 -0.57 -9.03 6.95
N LEU A 99 0.67 -8.84 6.50
CA LEU A 99 1.86 -9.50 7.02
C LEU A 99 2.64 -8.51 7.87
N VAL A 100 2.92 -8.89 9.12
CA VAL A 100 3.67 -8.08 10.08
C VAL A 100 4.87 -8.90 10.54
N PRO A 101 5.96 -8.93 9.75
CA PRO A 101 7.17 -9.65 10.11
C PRO A 101 7.85 -9.03 11.34
N ALA A 102 8.86 -9.72 11.89
CA ALA A 102 9.52 -9.29 13.12
C ALA A 102 10.51 -8.14 12.90
N THR A 103 11.06 -8.00 11.69
CA THR A 103 12.11 -7.03 11.37
C THR A 103 11.90 -6.37 10.02
N GLU A 104 12.51 -5.20 9.82
CA GLU A 104 12.56 -4.49 8.53
C GLU A 104 13.17 -5.38 7.43
N ALA A 105 14.24 -6.12 7.76
CA ALA A 105 14.90 -7.05 6.82
C ALA A 105 13.95 -8.16 6.32
N GLN A 106 13.10 -8.69 7.20
CA GLN A 106 12.10 -9.68 6.81
C GLN A 106 10.97 -9.04 5.98
N ALA A 107 10.59 -7.79 6.28
CA ALA A 107 9.64 -7.04 5.45
C ALA A 107 10.19 -6.86 4.03
N ALA A 108 11.44 -6.42 3.89
CA ALA A 108 12.13 -6.29 2.61
C ALA A 108 12.23 -7.64 1.86
N GLU A 109 12.51 -8.74 2.55
CA GLU A 109 12.52 -10.09 1.95
C GLU A 109 11.16 -10.45 1.33
N LEU A 110 10.05 -10.13 2.01
CA LEU A 110 8.70 -10.36 1.50
C LEU A 110 8.32 -9.40 0.35
N ALA A 111 8.96 -8.23 0.30
CA ALA A 111 8.75 -7.21 -0.73
C ALA A 111 9.48 -7.51 -2.04
N ALA A 112 10.53 -8.33 -1.98
CA ALA A 112 11.44 -8.55 -3.10
C ALA A 112 10.68 -8.98 -4.37
N PRO A 113 11.08 -8.45 -5.55
CA PRO A 113 12.27 -7.64 -5.81
C PRO A 113 12.07 -6.11 -5.59
N ALA A 114 10.96 -5.66 -4.99
CA ALA A 114 10.75 -4.24 -4.74
C ALA A 114 11.71 -3.69 -3.66
N HIS A 115 12.20 -2.47 -3.88
CA HIS A 115 12.96 -1.70 -2.90
C HIS A 115 11.99 -0.87 -2.05
N VAL A 116 12.00 -1.09 -0.74
CA VAL A 116 10.96 -0.60 0.19
C VAL A 116 11.53 0.14 1.40
N GLU A 117 12.82 0.47 1.37
CA GLU A 117 13.46 1.22 2.44
C GLU A 117 12.77 2.56 2.67
N GLY A 118 12.48 2.88 3.94
CA GLY A 118 11.81 4.13 4.32
C GLY A 118 10.28 4.11 4.28
N PHE A 119 9.66 3.09 3.69
CA PHE A 119 8.20 2.92 3.70
C PHE A 119 7.69 2.25 4.98
N ALA A 120 6.46 2.56 5.38
CA ALA A 120 5.82 1.97 6.57
C ALA A 120 5.00 0.72 6.27
N ALA A 121 4.53 0.57 5.03
CA ALA A 121 3.88 -0.62 4.50
C ALA A 121 3.99 -0.60 2.97
N PHE A 122 3.64 -1.72 2.33
CA PHE A 122 3.62 -1.84 0.88
C PHE A 122 2.69 -2.98 0.44
N ALA A 123 2.02 -2.78 -0.69
CA ALA A 123 1.12 -3.75 -1.28
C ALA A 123 1.87 -4.79 -2.13
N GLY A 124 1.44 -6.03 -2.01
CA GLY A 124 1.75 -7.13 -2.92
C GLY A 124 0.47 -7.72 -3.51
N VAL A 125 0.61 -8.79 -4.29
CA VAL A 125 -0.56 -9.46 -4.88
C VAL A 125 -1.44 -10.07 -3.78
N GLY A 126 -2.60 -9.45 -3.52
CA GLY A 126 -3.57 -9.89 -2.52
C GLY A 126 -3.10 -9.75 -1.07
N ARG A 127 -2.04 -8.97 -0.81
CA ARG A 127 -1.44 -8.83 0.52
C ARG A 127 -0.92 -7.42 0.76
N VAL A 128 -0.87 -7.03 2.03
CA VAL A 128 -0.14 -5.86 2.51
C VAL A 128 0.98 -6.35 3.41
N ILE A 129 2.17 -5.80 3.27
CA ILE A 129 3.31 -6.09 4.13
C ILE A 129 3.59 -4.82 4.93
N VAL A 130 3.64 -4.94 6.24
CA VAL A 130 3.87 -3.83 7.16
C VAL A 130 5.34 -3.84 7.55
N ASP A 131 6.02 -2.71 7.39
CA ASP A 131 7.32 -2.52 8.02
C ASP A 131 7.11 -2.26 9.51
N PRO A 132 7.56 -3.15 10.42
CA PRO A 132 7.22 -3.06 11.84
C PRO A 132 7.75 -1.78 12.50
N SER A 133 8.87 -1.24 12.01
CA SER A 133 9.56 -0.09 12.58
C SER A 133 8.96 1.21 12.06
N GLY A 134 8.83 1.35 10.74
CA GLY A 134 8.17 2.48 10.08
C GLY A 134 6.74 2.66 10.55
N PHE A 135 5.94 1.58 10.50
CA PHE A 135 4.55 1.62 10.95
C PHE A 135 4.41 1.89 12.46
N GLY A 136 5.35 1.36 13.26
CA GLY A 136 5.41 1.58 14.69
C GLY A 136 5.53 3.06 15.08
N ARG A 137 6.26 3.86 14.29
CA ARG A 137 6.46 5.30 14.52
C ARG A 137 5.28 6.17 14.12
N LEU A 138 4.36 5.66 13.30
CA LEU A 138 3.22 6.44 12.82
C LEU A 138 2.21 6.75 13.93
N SER A 139 1.60 7.93 13.82
CA SER A 139 0.41 8.29 14.60
C SER A 139 -0.78 7.40 14.25
N ARG A 140 -1.86 7.45 15.05
CA ARG A 140 -3.10 6.71 14.73
C ARG A 140 -3.66 7.08 13.34
N THR A 141 -3.64 8.36 12.99
CA THR A 141 -4.06 8.84 11.67
C THR A 141 -3.11 8.34 10.59
N GLY A 142 -1.79 8.42 10.80
CA GLY A 142 -0.82 7.93 9.82
C GLY A 142 -0.97 6.43 9.53
N ARG A 143 -1.19 5.60 10.56
CA ARG A 143 -1.46 4.16 10.39
C ARG A 143 -2.74 3.89 9.59
N GLN A 144 -3.78 4.70 9.82
CA GLN A 144 -5.03 4.60 9.07
C GLN A 144 -4.84 4.96 7.60
N VAL A 145 -4.16 6.09 7.32
CA VAL A 145 -3.87 6.55 5.95
C VAL A 145 -3.05 5.49 5.21
N VAL A 146 -1.93 5.04 5.78
CA VAL A 146 -1.03 4.07 5.15
C VAL A 146 -1.75 2.74 4.86
N LEU A 147 -2.49 2.16 5.80
CA LEU A 147 -3.20 0.92 5.50
C LEU A 147 -4.33 1.11 4.47
N THR A 148 -4.97 2.27 4.44
CA THR A 148 -5.99 2.57 3.42
C THR A 148 -5.37 2.73 2.04
N HIS A 149 -4.20 3.37 1.97
CA HIS A 149 -3.38 3.47 0.77
C HIS A 149 -3.00 2.08 0.23
N GLU A 150 -2.38 1.24 1.06
CA GLU A 150 -1.95 -0.09 0.63
C GLU A 150 -3.12 -1.01 0.23
N LEU A 151 -4.23 -0.97 0.98
CA LEU A 151 -5.42 -1.72 0.61
C LEU A 151 -6.04 -1.21 -0.69
N THR A 152 -5.89 0.08 -1.02
CA THR A 152 -6.30 0.61 -2.32
C THR A 152 -5.51 -0.04 -3.45
N HIS A 153 -4.19 -0.18 -3.32
CA HIS A 153 -3.39 -0.91 -4.31
C HIS A 153 -3.80 -2.37 -4.46
N VAL A 154 -4.13 -3.06 -3.36
CA VAL A 154 -4.66 -4.43 -3.43
C VAL A 154 -6.00 -4.46 -4.17
N ALA A 155 -6.91 -3.54 -3.85
CA ALA A 155 -8.25 -3.47 -4.43
C ALA A 155 -8.21 -3.15 -5.93
N THR A 156 -7.30 -2.27 -6.36
CA THR A 156 -7.14 -1.90 -7.77
C THR A 156 -6.28 -2.89 -8.56
N GLY A 157 -5.57 -3.79 -7.87
CA GLY A 157 -4.61 -4.70 -8.50
C GLY A 157 -3.37 -3.99 -9.04
N ALA A 158 -3.00 -2.83 -8.47
CA ALA A 158 -1.94 -1.95 -8.99
C ALA A 158 -0.59 -2.65 -9.21
N VAL A 159 -0.26 -3.64 -8.36
CA VAL A 159 0.97 -4.45 -8.46
C VAL A 159 1.07 -5.20 -9.81
N LEU A 160 -0.05 -5.44 -10.48
CA LEU A 160 -0.11 -6.13 -11.77
C LEU A 160 -0.18 -5.17 -12.97
N THR A 161 -0.20 -3.85 -12.74
CA THR A 161 -0.49 -2.84 -13.77
C THR A 161 0.77 -2.07 -14.14
N GLY A 162 1.53 -2.55 -15.14
CA GLY A 162 2.83 -1.96 -15.52
C GLY A 162 2.75 -0.61 -16.22
N ASP A 163 1.74 -0.41 -17.08
CA ASP A 163 1.67 0.75 -17.98
C ASP A 163 0.92 1.96 -17.41
N MET A 164 0.38 1.83 -16.19
CA MET A 164 -0.29 2.93 -15.51
C MET A 164 0.73 4.01 -15.09
N PRO A 165 0.43 5.31 -15.30
CA PRO A 165 1.31 6.37 -14.83
C PRO A 165 1.32 6.41 -13.30
N ALA A 166 2.51 6.57 -12.72
CA ALA A 166 2.71 6.51 -11.27
C ALA A 166 1.87 7.56 -10.52
N TRP A 167 1.75 8.79 -11.04
CA TRP A 167 0.89 9.82 -10.44
C TRP A 167 -0.58 9.37 -10.25
N LEU A 168 -1.12 8.53 -11.14
CA LEU A 168 -2.50 8.06 -11.03
C LEU A 168 -2.61 6.89 -10.06
N VAL A 169 -1.60 6.02 -10.03
CA VAL A 169 -1.56 4.88 -9.11
C VAL A 169 -1.43 5.35 -7.68
N GLU A 170 -0.40 6.15 -7.41
CA GLU A 170 -0.07 6.65 -6.07
C GLU A 170 -1.06 7.74 -5.62
N GLY A 171 -1.39 8.67 -6.52
CA GLY A 171 -2.33 9.75 -6.22
C GLY A 171 -3.73 9.26 -5.90
N PHE A 172 -4.19 8.18 -6.54
CA PHE A 172 -5.49 7.59 -6.22
C PHE A 172 -5.46 6.88 -4.87
N ALA A 173 -4.39 6.14 -4.56
CA ALA A 173 -4.20 5.50 -3.27
C ALA A 173 -4.15 6.53 -2.13
N ASP A 174 -3.46 7.66 -2.32
CA ASP A 174 -3.44 8.76 -1.35
C ASP A 174 -4.78 9.50 -1.28
N TYR A 175 -5.47 9.70 -2.40
CA TYR A 175 -6.80 10.31 -2.39
C TYR A 175 -7.71 9.51 -1.46
N VAL A 176 -7.77 8.18 -1.63
CA VAL A 176 -8.57 7.29 -0.77
C VAL A 176 -8.01 7.27 0.66
N GLY A 177 -6.68 7.24 0.82
CA GLY A 177 -6.00 7.23 2.11
C GLY A 177 -6.36 8.43 3.01
N TYR A 178 -6.47 9.62 2.42
CA TYR A 178 -6.76 10.85 3.15
C TYR A 178 -8.25 11.22 3.27
N LEU A 179 -9.18 10.49 2.62
CA LEU A 179 -10.62 10.83 2.59
C LEU A 179 -11.22 11.12 3.97
N ASP A 180 -10.95 10.26 4.95
CA ASP A 180 -11.50 10.33 6.30
C ASP A 180 -10.49 10.90 7.32
N ALA A 181 -9.36 11.44 6.87
CA ALA A 181 -8.26 11.87 7.76
C ALA A 181 -8.53 13.21 8.46
N GLY A 182 -9.40 14.06 7.89
CA GLY A 182 -9.72 15.38 8.45
C GLY A 182 -8.54 16.36 8.48
N LEU A 183 -7.49 16.10 7.69
CA LEU A 183 -6.28 16.92 7.65
C LEU A 183 -6.44 18.07 6.65
N PRO A 184 -5.98 19.29 6.99
CA PRO A 184 -6.00 20.40 6.05
C PRO A 184 -4.99 20.16 4.92
N VAL A 185 -5.31 20.66 3.72
CA VAL A 185 -4.52 20.40 2.51
C VAL A 185 -3.05 20.76 2.67
N ARG A 186 -2.77 21.90 3.31
CA ARG A 186 -1.40 22.37 3.56
C ARG A 186 -0.61 21.54 4.57
N ALA A 187 -1.29 20.76 5.42
CA ALA A 187 -0.61 19.84 6.32
C ALA A 187 -0.29 18.51 5.63
N VAL A 188 -1.13 18.09 4.67
CA VAL A 188 -0.87 16.89 3.87
C VAL A 188 0.22 17.18 2.82
N ALA A 189 0.15 18.34 2.15
CA ALA A 189 1.09 18.76 1.12
C ALA A 189 2.08 19.82 1.64
N ALA A 190 2.76 19.52 2.75
CA ALA A 190 3.58 20.49 3.47
C ALA A 190 4.86 20.85 2.70
N GLU A 191 5.54 19.85 2.14
CA GLU A 191 6.80 20.03 1.40
C GLU A 191 6.55 20.80 0.10
N LEU A 192 5.51 20.44 -0.65
CA LEU A 192 5.09 21.13 -1.86
C LEU A 192 4.59 22.55 -1.56
N ALA A 193 3.98 22.78 -0.39
CA ALA A 193 3.59 24.13 0.03
C ALA A 193 4.81 25.04 0.29
N GLU A 194 5.96 24.48 0.66
CA GLU A 194 7.22 25.23 0.72
C GLU A 194 7.69 25.64 -0.67
N GLU A 195 7.69 24.72 -1.64
CA GLU A 195 8.09 25.00 -3.02
C GLU A 195 7.20 26.07 -3.67
N VAL A 196 5.88 25.96 -3.48
CA VAL A 196 4.93 26.94 -4.03
C VAL A 196 5.15 28.32 -3.40
N ARG A 197 5.40 28.41 -2.09
CA ARG A 197 5.71 29.67 -1.41
C ARG A 197 7.05 30.26 -1.85
N ALA A 198 8.02 29.42 -2.17
CA ALA A 198 9.32 29.84 -2.71
C ALA A 198 9.26 30.28 -4.19
N GLY A 199 8.08 30.21 -4.83
CA GLY A 199 7.90 30.60 -6.22
C GLY A 199 8.37 29.54 -7.22
N THR A 200 8.52 28.29 -6.79
CA THR A 200 8.95 27.15 -7.61
C THR A 200 7.88 26.06 -7.68
N PRO A 201 6.63 26.37 -8.11
CA PRO A 201 5.60 25.34 -8.23
C PRO A 201 5.98 24.29 -9.28
N PRO A 202 5.44 23.06 -9.17
CA PRO A 202 5.74 21.98 -10.10
C PRO A 202 5.26 22.33 -11.52
N ARG A 203 5.96 21.79 -12.51
CA ARG A 203 5.70 22.09 -13.93
C ARG A 203 5.07 20.94 -14.69
N GLU A 204 5.30 19.72 -14.23
CA GLU A 204 4.88 18.46 -14.83
C GLU A 204 4.36 17.54 -13.73
N LEU A 205 3.54 16.57 -14.10
CA LEU A 205 3.09 15.53 -13.16
C LEU A 205 4.27 14.62 -12.82
N PRO A 206 4.36 14.10 -11.57
CA PRO A 206 5.49 13.28 -11.16
C PRO A 206 5.54 11.98 -11.96
N GLY A 207 6.73 11.66 -12.46
CA GLY A 207 7.02 10.43 -13.17
C GLY A 207 7.31 9.27 -12.23
N ARG A 208 7.65 8.11 -12.79
CA ARG A 208 7.95 6.90 -12.01
C ARG A 208 9.23 7.01 -11.18
N ALA A 209 10.21 7.79 -11.65
CA ALA A 209 11.51 7.90 -10.99
C ALA A 209 11.39 8.61 -9.64
N GLU A 210 10.49 9.58 -9.53
CA GLU A 210 10.28 10.36 -8.32
C GLU A 210 9.69 9.54 -7.16
N PHE A 211 8.98 8.44 -7.46
CA PHE A 211 8.41 7.50 -6.47
C PHE A 211 9.38 6.41 -6.02
N GLN A 212 10.60 6.34 -6.56
CA GLN A 212 11.56 5.32 -6.16
C GLN A 212 12.04 5.53 -4.72
N SER A 213 12.24 4.42 -4.00
CA SER A 213 12.91 4.43 -2.69
C SER A 213 14.22 5.23 -2.76
N GLY A 214 14.41 6.14 -1.80
CA GLY A 214 15.58 7.03 -1.74
C GLY A 214 15.52 8.29 -2.62
N SER A 215 14.45 8.50 -3.40
CA SER A 215 14.24 9.76 -4.12
C SER A 215 14.16 10.95 -3.15
N VAL A 216 14.92 12.01 -3.43
CA VAL A 216 14.87 13.26 -2.64
C VAL A 216 13.57 14.03 -2.83
N ARG A 217 12.81 13.73 -3.91
CA ARG A 217 11.50 14.33 -4.21
C ARG A 217 10.33 13.43 -3.80
N LEU A 218 10.58 12.33 -3.07
CA LEU A 218 9.57 11.31 -2.80
C LEU A 218 8.31 11.91 -2.15
N ALA A 219 8.48 12.73 -1.11
CA ALA A 219 7.36 13.39 -0.45
C ALA A 219 6.57 14.29 -1.42
N GLN A 220 7.26 15.17 -2.15
CA GLN A 220 6.64 16.07 -3.12
C GLN A 220 5.89 15.29 -4.21
N ALA A 221 6.44 14.17 -4.70
CA ALA A 221 5.80 13.36 -5.71
C ALA A 221 4.46 12.77 -5.26
N TYR A 222 4.38 12.28 -4.02
CA TYR A 222 3.12 11.84 -3.42
C TYR A 222 2.14 13.00 -3.24
N GLU A 223 2.59 14.14 -2.72
CA GLU A 223 1.76 15.34 -2.53
C GLU A 223 1.21 15.90 -3.85
N GLU A 224 2.05 15.94 -4.89
CA GLU A 224 1.71 16.33 -6.26
C GLU A 224 0.66 15.38 -6.86
N ALA A 225 0.88 14.07 -6.76
CA ALA A 225 -0.01 13.02 -7.24
C ALA A 225 -1.37 13.00 -6.51
N TRP A 226 -1.34 13.17 -5.19
CA TRP A 226 -2.54 13.32 -4.38
C TRP A 226 -3.37 14.53 -4.84
N LEU A 227 -2.72 15.67 -5.07
CA LEU A 227 -3.42 16.89 -5.49
C LEU A 227 -4.03 16.81 -6.90
N VAL A 228 -3.45 16.05 -7.83
CA VAL A 228 -4.10 15.84 -9.15
C VAL A 228 -5.35 14.97 -9.01
N CYS A 229 -5.32 13.92 -8.18
CA CYS A 229 -6.51 13.10 -7.94
C CYS A 229 -7.59 13.88 -7.17
N ARG A 230 -7.19 14.67 -6.17
CA ARG A 230 -8.09 15.60 -5.47
C ARG A 230 -8.70 16.63 -6.41
N TYR A 231 -7.92 17.24 -7.30
CA TYR A 231 -8.44 18.16 -8.32
C TYR A 231 -9.51 17.49 -9.19
N ILE A 232 -9.25 16.27 -9.68
CA ILE A 232 -10.20 15.54 -10.52
C ILE A 232 -11.48 15.25 -9.73
N ALA A 233 -11.37 14.77 -8.49
CA ALA A 233 -12.52 14.49 -7.65
C ALA A 233 -13.35 15.74 -7.31
N GLU A 234 -12.70 16.87 -7.01
CA GLU A 234 -13.40 18.13 -6.72
C GLU A 234 -14.07 18.73 -7.98
N ARG A 235 -13.39 18.66 -9.13
CA ARG A 235 -13.87 19.28 -10.37
C ARG A 235 -14.92 18.45 -11.09
N PHE A 236 -14.75 17.13 -11.14
CA PHE A 236 -15.55 16.21 -11.94
C PHE A 236 -16.35 15.21 -11.09
N GLY A 237 -16.11 15.15 -9.79
CA GLY A 237 -16.70 14.18 -8.87
C GLY A 237 -15.84 12.93 -8.70
N GLU A 238 -15.88 12.33 -7.50
CA GLU A 238 -15.21 11.06 -7.20
C GLU A 238 -15.56 9.92 -8.19
N PRO A 239 -16.83 9.74 -8.64
CA PRO A 239 -17.14 8.72 -9.63
C PRO A 239 -16.38 8.87 -10.95
N LYS A 240 -16.03 10.10 -11.35
CA LYS A 240 -15.22 10.35 -12.55
C LYS A 240 -13.75 10.01 -12.32
N LEU A 241 -13.21 10.25 -11.14
CA LEU A 241 -11.86 9.78 -10.77
C LEU A 241 -11.77 8.24 -10.81
N VAL A 242 -12.74 7.55 -10.21
CA VAL A 242 -12.83 6.07 -10.26
C VAL A 242 -12.99 5.58 -11.71
N GLY A 243 -13.83 6.25 -12.50
CA GLY A 243 -14.03 5.98 -13.91
C GLY A 243 -12.74 6.14 -14.73
N LEU A 244 -11.98 7.21 -14.48
CA LEU A 244 -10.67 7.45 -15.09
C LEU A 244 -9.70 6.31 -14.78
N TYR A 245 -9.56 5.94 -13.51
CA TYR A 245 -8.66 4.87 -13.10
C TYR A 245 -9.01 3.55 -13.80
N ARG A 246 -10.30 3.16 -13.76
CA ARG A 246 -10.79 1.94 -14.44
C ARG A 246 -10.56 1.98 -15.96
N ALA A 247 -10.76 3.13 -16.60
CA ALA A 247 -10.52 3.28 -18.03
C ALA A 247 -9.02 3.22 -18.37
N ALA A 248 -8.17 3.85 -17.56
CA ALA A 248 -6.73 3.83 -17.74
C ALA A 248 -6.15 2.40 -17.69
N LEU A 249 -6.68 1.55 -16.80
CA LEU A 249 -6.34 0.13 -16.74
C LEU A 249 -6.63 -0.64 -18.04
N ARG A 250 -7.64 -0.22 -18.82
CA ARG A 250 -8.07 -0.94 -20.03
C ARG A 250 -7.46 -0.39 -21.32
N SER A 251 -7.30 0.92 -21.40
CA SER A 251 -7.00 1.62 -22.66
C SER A 251 -5.86 2.62 -22.56
N GLY A 252 -5.17 2.68 -21.42
CA GLY A 252 -4.13 3.67 -21.16
C GLY A 252 -4.70 5.06 -20.80
N VAL A 253 -3.87 5.85 -20.12
CA VAL A 253 -4.30 7.12 -19.51
C VAL A 253 -4.75 8.17 -20.54
N THR A 254 -4.13 8.23 -21.72
CA THR A 254 -4.45 9.24 -22.74
C THR A 254 -5.87 9.09 -23.26
N ALA A 255 -6.29 7.86 -23.59
CA ALA A 255 -7.66 7.58 -24.01
C ALA A 255 -8.64 7.79 -22.84
N ALA A 256 -8.26 7.29 -21.66
CA ALA A 256 -9.08 7.42 -20.46
C ALA A 256 -9.40 8.88 -20.08
N LEU A 257 -8.43 9.78 -20.14
CA LEU A 257 -8.64 11.22 -19.87
C LEU A 257 -9.63 11.85 -20.85
N ARG A 258 -9.52 11.52 -22.14
CA ARG A 258 -10.44 12.01 -23.16
C ARG A 258 -11.86 11.50 -22.92
N ASP A 259 -12.01 10.20 -22.70
CA ASP A 259 -13.32 9.55 -22.64
C ASP A 259 -14.05 9.82 -21.33
N THR A 260 -13.31 10.02 -20.23
CA THR A 260 -13.92 10.21 -18.90
C THR A 260 -14.05 11.68 -18.51
N LEU A 261 -13.02 12.49 -18.75
CA LEU A 261 -12.95 13.89 -18.31
C LEU A 261 -13.08 14.89 -19.47
N GLY A 262 -12.95 14.44 -20.72
CA GLY A 262 -12.87 15.34 -21.88
C GLY A 262 -11.56 16.13 -21.92
N MET A 263 -10.49 15.64 -21.28
CA MET A 263 -9.22 16.34 -21.15
C MET A 263 -8.09 15.63 -21.91
N THR A 264 -7.08 16.41 -22.30
CA THR A 264 -5.77 15.87 -22.69
C THR A 264 -4.84 15.85 -21.47
N LEU A 265 -3.76 15.07 -21.52
CA LEU A 265 -2.76 15.09 -20.44
C LEU A 265 -2.15 16.48 -20.22
N PRO A 266 -1.74 17.24 -21.27
CA PRO A 266 -1.27 18.62 -21.08
C PRO A 266 -2.31 19.55 -20.44
N GLY A 267 -3.58 19.43 -20.85
CA GLY A 267 -4.66 20.22 -20.28
C GLY A 267 -4.95 19.87 -18.81
N LEU A 268 -4.83 18.60 -18.43
CA LEU A 268 -4.88 18.18 -17.03
C LEU A 268 -3.72 18.78 -16.24
N THR A 269 -2.49 18.70 -16.76
CA THR A 269 -1.30 19.23 -16.10
C THR A 269 -1.41 20.73 -15.86
N GLU A 270 -1.88 21.51 -16.83
CA GLU A 270 -2.10 22.96 -16.68
C GLU A 270 -3.14 23.26 -15.59
N ALA A 271 -4.30 22.62 -15.64
CA ALA A 271 -5.37 22.86 -14.68
C ALA A 271 -4.99 22.42 -13.25
N TRP A 272 -4.22 21.33 -13.14
CA TRP A 272 -3.66 20.85 -11.87
C TRP A 272 -2.64 21.85 -11.31
N ARG A 273 -1.75 22.42 -12.12
CA ARG A 273 -0.78 23.43 -11.65
C ARG A 273 -1.48 24.66 -11.07
N ASP A 274 -2.51 25.15 -11.74
CA ASP A 274 -3.33 26.25 -11.22
C ASP A 274 -4.01 25.86 -9.90
N TYR A 275 -4.47 24.61 -9.80
CA TYR A 275 -5.05 24.07 -8.58
C TYR A 275 -4.04 24.03 -7.42
N VAL A 276 -2.83 23.51 -7.65
CA VAL A 276 -1.73 23.49 -6.66
C VAL A 276 -1.44 24.89 -6.15
N VAL A 277 -1.28 25.88 -7.04
CA VAL A 277 -1.02 27.27 -6.66
C VAL A 277 -2.19 27.85 -5.85
N ARG A 278 -3.45 27.57 -6.22
CA ARG A 278 -4.61 28.04 -5.43
C ARG A 278 -4.66 27.40 -4.04
N GLN A 279 -4.37 26.11 -3.92
CA GLN A 279 -4.44 25.39 -2.64
C GLN A 279 -3.29 25.76 -1.71
N LEU A 280 -2.09 25.95 -2.25
CA LEU A 280 -0.84 26.05 -1.49
C LEU A 280 -0.16 27.42 -1.56
N GLY A 281 -0.57 28.31 -2.45
CA GLY A 281 -0.03 29.67 -2.57
C GLY A 281 -0.29 30.53 -1.33
N PRO A 282 0.34 31.70 -1.19
CA PRO A 282 0.08 32.59 -0.06
C PRO A 282 -1.42 32.92 0.04
N VAL A 283 -1.98 32.90 1.25
CA VAL A 283 -3.32 33.45 1.48
C VAL A 283 -3.20 34.95 1.26
N ALA A 284 -4.00 35.52 0.34
CA ALA A 284 -4.01 36.95 0.12
C ALA A 284 -4.32 37.66 1.46
N ALA A 285 -3.42 38.54 1.89
CA ALA A 285 -3.70 39.39 3.04
C ALA A 285 -4.93 40.24 2.72
N SER A 286 -6.00 40.03 3.49
CA SER A 286 -7.21 40.86 3.46
C SER A 286 -6.99 42.13 4.25
#